data_AF-A0A9D2RUS9-F1
#
_entry.id   AF-A0A9D2RUS9-F1
#
_cell.length_a   1.000
_cell.length_b   1.000
_cell.length_c   1.000
_cell.angle_alpha   90.00
_cell.angle_beta   90.00
_cell.angle_gamma   90.00
#
_symmetry.space_group_name_H-M   'P 1'
#
loop_
_entity.id
_entity.type
_entity.pdbx_description
1 polymer ?
#
loop_
_entity_poly.entity_id
_entity_poly.type
_entity_poly.pdbx_seq_one_letter_code
_entity_poly.pdbx_strand_id
1 'polypeptide(L)'
;MPVDNGREVPEGFETIELPAHEVMTFHGHAYEENQFMKAISWVSEQLERFDPIIYGYQYVLEDGPRFQYEPRGSRQYIESRPVRRIGKK
;
A
#
# COMPACT_ATOMS: atom_id res chain seq x y z
N MET A 1 8.70 -11.08 2.90
CA MET A 1 9.24 -12.39 3.34
C MET A 1 10.61 -12.52 2.70
N PRO A 2 11.63 -13.08 3.38
CA PRO A 2 12.81 -13.52 2.65
C PRO A 2 12.38 -14.51 1.56
N VAL A 3 13.06 -14.46 0.41
CA VAL A 3 12.77 -15.29 -0.77
C VAL A 3 12.82 -16.79 -0.45
N ASP A 4 13.59 -17.14 0.58
CA ASP A 4 13.62 -18.47 1.18
C ASP A 4 13.14 -18.40 2.63
N ASN A 5 11.87 -18.72 2.84
CA ASN A 5 11.27 -18.86 4.17
C ASN A 5 11.05 -20.34 4.55
N GLY A 6 11.68 -21.28 3.83
CA GLY A 6 11.57 -22.72 4.05
C GLY A 6 10.18 -23.31 3.79
N ARG A 7 9.29 -22.58 3.12
CA ARG A 7 7.94 -23.05 2.78
C ARG A 7 7.84 -23.30 1.28
N GLU A 8 7.18 -24.39 0.91
CA GLU A 8 6.82 -24.65 -0.47
C GLU A 8 5.80 -23.62 -0.96
N VAL A 9 5.99 -23.14 -2.19
CA VAL A 9 5.03 -22.26 -2.87
C VAL A 9 3.79 -23.09 -3.20
N PRO A 10 2.56 -22.65 -2.84
CA PRO A 10 1.35 -23.38 -3.16
C PRO A 10 1.15 -23.58 -4.66
N GLU A 11 0.45 -24.64 -5.05
CA GLU A 11 0.13 -24.91 -6.45
C GLU A 11 -0.61 -23.73 -7.09
N GLY A 12 -0.15 -23.30 -8.27
CA GLY A 12 -0.70 -22.15 -8.99
C GLY A 12 -0.11 -20.79 -8.60
N PHE A 13 0.90 -20.74 -7.73
CA PHE A 13 1.59 -19.50 -7.33
C PHE A 13 3.07 -19.53 -7.69
N GLU A 14 3.67 -18.34 -7.76
CA GLU A 14 5.12 -18.15 -7.94
C GLU A 14 5.67 -17.19 -6.89
N THR A 15 6.99 -17.25 -6.69
CA THR A 15 7.71 -16.27 -5.85
C THR A 15 8.38 -15.25 -6.75
N ILE A 16 8.24 -13.98 -6.41
CA ILE A 16 8.93 -12.87 -7.06
C ILE A 16 9.93 -12.25 -6.10
N GLU A 17 11.06 -11.79 -6.63
CA GLU A 17 11.94 -10.89 -5.91
C GLU A 17 11.45 -9.46 -6.06
N LEU A 18 11.07 -8.85 -4.94
CA LEU A 18 10.75 -7.43 -4.91
C LEU A 18 11.93 -6.66 -4.33
N PRO A 19 12.59 -5.77 -5.10
CA PRO A 19 13.68 -4.96 -4.56
C PRO A 19 13.19 -4.05 -3.43
N ALA A 20 14.11 -3.37 -2.75
CA ALA A 20 13.74 -2.37 -1.76
C ALA A 20 13.01 -1.20 -2.44
N HIS A 21 11.82 -0.86 -1.93
CA HIS A 21 11.01 0.27 -2.40
C HIS A 21 10.63 1.16 -1.22
N GLU A 22 10.55 2.46 -1.50
CA GLU A 22 9.90 3.41 -0.59
C GLU A 22 8.40 3.42 -0.88
N VAL A 23 7.59 3.42 0.18
CA VAL A 23 6.13 3.52 0.07
C VAL A 23 5.63 4.61 1.00
N MET A 24 4.61 5.34 0.54
CA MET A 24 3.82 6.22 1.39
C MET A 24 2.60 5.44 1.87
N THR A 25 2.45 5.34 3.19
CA THR A 25 1.37 4.58 3.83
C THR A 25 0.31 5.53 4.35
N PHE A 26 -0.95 5.23 4.01
CA PHE A 26 -2.10 6.02 4.39
C PHE A 26 -3.00 5.22 5.30
N HIS A 27 -3.40 5.86 6.40
CA HIS A 27 -4.31 5.29 7.39
C HIS A 27 -5.66 5.97 7.28
N GLY A 28 -6.71 5.18 7.10
CA GLY A 28 -8.08 5.65 7.24
C GLY A 28 -8.47 5.85 8.69
N HIS A 29 -9.76 6.08 8.93
CA HIS A 29 -10.33 6.12 10.27
C HIS A 29 -10.79 4.72 10.71
N ALA A 30 -11.02 4.54 12.01
CA ALA A 30 -11.70 3.36 12.51
C ALA A 30 -13.14 3.29 11.96
N TYR A 31 -13.65 2.08 11.81
CA TYR A 31 -15.00 1.83 11.30
C TYR A 31 -15.57 0.56 11.93
N GLU A 32 -16.90 0.44 11.90
CA GLU A 32 -17.59 -0.81 12.23
C GLU A 32 -17.22 -1.89 11.20
N GLU A 33 -16.93 -3.12 11.63
CA GLU A 33 -16.39 -4.17 10.76
C GLU A 33 -17.22 -4.38 9.48
N ASN A 34 -18.55 -4.26 9.54
CA ASN A 34 -19.43 -4.41 8.37
C ASN A 34 -19.40 -3.22 7.37
N GLN A 35 -18.72 -2.12 7.71
CA GLN A 35 -18.56 -0.93 6.86
C GLN A 35 -17.22 -0.92 6.11
N PHE A 36 -16.46 -2.01 6.10
CA PHE A 36 -15.12 -2.07 5.49
C PHE A 36 -15.09 -1.56 4.04
N MET A 37 -16.09 -1.89 3.22
CA MET A 37 -16.16 -1.41 1.83
C MET A 37 -16.22 0.12 1.74
N LYS A 38 -17.00 0.77 2.61
CA LYS A 38 -17.08 2.24 2.65
C LYS A 38 -15.76 2.85 3.10
N ALA A 39 -15.09 2.24 4.07
CA ALA A 39 -13.79 2.71 4.54
C ALA A 39 -12.71 2.61 3.44
N ILE A 40 -12.72 1.53 2.66
CA ILE A 40 -11.84 1.37 1.49
C ILE A 40 -12.13 2.45 0.45
N SER A 41 -13.40 2.60 0.02
CA SER A 41 -13.79 3.59 -0.98
C SER A 41 -13.40 5.00 -0.57
N TRP A 42 -13.67 5.38 0.68
CA TRP A 42 -13.36 6.72 1.16
C TRP A 42 -11.87 7.05 1.05
N VAL A 43 -10.99 6.16 1.53
CA VAL A 43 -9.55 6.39 1.43
C VAL A 43 -9.10 6.36 -0.03
N SER A 44 -9.51 5.36 -0.81
CA SER A 44 -9.08 5.21 -2.21
C SER A 44 -9.44 6.44 -3.05
N GLU A 45 -10.64 7.00 -2.89
CA GLU A 45 -11.08 8.21 -3.60
C GLU A 45 -10.25 9.46 -3.23
N GLN A 46 -9.82 9.58 -1.96
CA GLN A 46 -8.92 10.67 -1.58
C GLN A 46 -7.52 10.49 -2.15
N LEU A 47 -7.01 9.24 -2.17
CA LEU A 47 -5.68 8.94 -2.68
C LEU A 47 -5.55 9.14 -4.20
N GLU A 48 -6.65 9.09 -4.95
CA GLU A 48 -6.66 9.48 -6.38
C GLU A 48 -6.29 10.96 -6.61
N ARG A 49 -6.54 11.82 -5.62
CA ARG A 49 -6.33 13.27 -5.72
C ARG A 49 -5.17 13.78 -4.88
N PHE A 50 -4.61 12.93 -4.01
CA PHE A 50 -3.51 13.29 -3.14
C PHE A 50 -2.21 13.44 -3.92
N ASP A 51 -1.59 14.63 -3.85
CA ASP A 51 -0.30 14.92 -4.46
C ASP A 51 0.84 14.74 -3.45
N PRO A 52 1.67 13.68 -3.54
CA PRO A 52 2.78 13.46 -2.63
C PRO A 52 3.94 14.45 -2.84
N ILE A 53 3.93 15.26 -3.91
CA ILE A 53 4.99 16.24 -4.21
C ILE A 53 5.09 17.28 -3.10
N ILE A 54 3.97 17.62 -2.44
CA ILE A 54 3.96 18.54 -1.30
C ILE A 54 4.80 18.04 -0.11
N TYR A 55 5.05 16.73 -0.06
CA TYR A 55 5.92 16.08 0.92
C TYR A 55 7.31 15.72 0.35
N GLY A 56 7.63 16.15 -0.88
CA GLY A 56 8.90 15.88 -1.54
C GLY A 56 9.01 14.47 -2.12
N TYR A 57 7.88 13.84 -2.46
CA TYR A 57 7.82 12.50 -3.06
C TYR A 57 7.01 12.52 -4.36
N GLN A 58 7.32 11.61 -5.29
CA GLN A 58 6.50 11.35 -6.47
C GLN A 58 6.03 9.89 -6.46
N TYR A 59 4.83 9.62 -6.96
CA TYR A 59 4.39 8.25 -7.16
C TYR A 59 5.22 7.55 -8.23
N VAL A 60 5.50 6.27 -8.01
CA VAL A 60 6.19 5.37 -8.97
C VAL A 60 5.42 4.06 -9.09
N LEU A 61 4.17 4.16 -9.56
CA LEU A 61 3.19 3.07 -9.54
C LEU A 61 3.59 1.81 -10.32
N GLU A 62 4.45 1.98 -11.34
CA GLU A 62 4.97 0.88 -12.16
C GLU A 62 6.24 0.24 -11.55
N ASP A 63 6.93 0.95 -10.65
CA ASP A 63 8.22 0.50 -10.12
C ASP A 63 8.03 -0.44 -8.92
N GLY A 64 6.98 -0.23 -8.11
CA GLY A 64 6.73 -1.00 -6.89
C GLY A 64 5.25 -1.30 -6.66
N PRO A 65 4.92 -2.18 -5.70
CA PRO A 65 3.55 -2.59 -5.50
C PRO A 65 2.73 -1.51 -4.79
N ARG A 66 1.51 -1.32 -5.26
CA ARG A 66 0.40 -0.85 -4.42
C ARG A 66 -0.14 -2.05 -3.66
N PHE A 67 -0.30 -1.92 -2.35
CA PHE A 67 -0.90 -2.99 -1.55
C PHE A 67 -1.74 -2.43 -0.40
N GLN A 68 -2.70 -3.24 0.03
CA GLN A 68 -3.54 -2.97 1.19
C GLN A 68 -3.35 -4.06 2.23
N TYR A 69 -3.57 -3.70 3.49
CA TYR A 69 -3.71 -4.68 4.56
C TYR A 69 -5.13 -5.23 4.57
N GLU A 70 -5.33 -6.37 5.23
CA GLU A 70 -6.68 -6.84 5.56
C GLU A 70 -7.47 -5.70 6.26
N PRO A 71 -8.64 -5.30 5.75
CA PRO A 71 -9.46 -4.30 6.40
C PRO A 71 -9.91 -4.82 7.77
N ARG A 72 -9.53 -4.12 8.85
CA ARG A 72 -10.00 -4.41 10.20
C ARG A 72 -10.46 -3.11 10.83
N GLY A 73 -11.72 -3.04 11.25
CA GLY A 73 -12.36 -1.84 11.77
C GLY A 73 -11.57 -1.13 12.88
N SER A 74 -11.08 -1.91 13.84
CA SER A 74 -10.21 -1.43 14.93
C SER A 74 -8.82 -0.94 14.47
N ARG A 75 -8.26 -1.55 13.41
CA ARG A 75 -6.95 -1.18 12.84
C ARG A 75 -7.06 -0.08 11.78
N GLN A 76 -8.27 0.26 11.36
CA GLN A 76 -8.53 1.08 10.18
C GLN A 76 -8.16 0.36 8.86
N TYR A 77 -8.45 1.03 7.74
CA TYR A 77 -8.00 0.63 6.42
C TYR A 77 -6.63 1.24 6.19
N ILE A 78 -5.70 0.45 5.66
CA ILE A 78 -4.32 0.87 5.41
C ILE A 78 -3.96 0.53 3.97
N GLU A 79 -3.58 1.55 3.21
CA GLU A 79 -3.10 1.43 1.83
C GLU A 79 -1.69 2.01 1.72
N SER A 80 -0.81 1.30 1.02
CA SER A 80 0.54 1.76 0.72
C SER A 80 0.70 1.93 -0.79
N ARG A 81 1.28 3.07 -1.19
CA ARG A 81 1.60 3.37 -2.61
C ARG A 81 3.10 3.59 -2.78
N PRO A 82 3.69 3.07 -3.86
CA PRO A 82 5.12 3.23 -4.13
C PRO A 82 5.43 4.69 -4.44
N VAL A 83 6.49 5.20 -3.81
CA VAL A 83 6.96 6.57 -4.01
C VAL A 83 8.47 6.60 -4.18
N ARG A 84 8.97 7.72 -4.70
CA ARG A 84 10.39 8.04 -4.72
C ARG A 84 10.57 9.46 -4.25
N ARG A 85 11.58 9.70 -3.43
CA ARG A 85 11.96 11.06 -3.03
C ARG A 85 12.35 11.89 -4.25
N ILE A 86 11.78 13.08 -4.36
CA ILE A 86 12.18 14.09 -5.33
C ILE A 86 13.44 14.73 -4.78
N GLY A 87 14.54 14.72 -5.55
CA GLY A 87 15.79 15.35 -5.15
C GLY A 87 15.57 16.81 -4.75
N LYS A 88 16.38 17.33 -3.81
CA LYS A 88 16.42 18.79 -3.59
C LYS A 88 16.85 19.43 -4.90
N LYS A 89 16.04 20.35 -5.42
CA LYS A 89 16.52 21.31 -6.43
C LYS A 89 17.70 22.10 -5.86
#